data_AF-A0A519T2P1-F1
#
_entry.id   AF-A0A519T2P1-F1
#
_cell.length_a   1.000
_cell.length_b   1.000
_cell.length_c   1.000
_cell.angle_alpha   90.00
_cell.angle_beta   90.00
_cell.angle_gamma   90.00
#
_symmetry.space_group_name_H-M   'P 1'
#
loop_
_entity.id
_entity.type
_entity.pdbx_description
1 polymer ?
#
loop_
_entity_poly.entity_id
_entity_poly.type
_entity_poly.pdbx_seq_one_letter_code
_entity_poly.pdbx_strand_id
1 'polypeptide(L)'
;MHNFTKALLAAGLVFVGSQAAQAQQLLDNFENTRLVNYPTPQGTFTVVANPGSSTANSSASCGSYVRDGGQPYATLNAVLNSNYKFASVADYVAGTKRITMKFRSMAPVGTSIQLVLQNRAKAIVTPYVYPQGNFSGVFNATTTATNAWETLTFTYAAATSDPTVTATDIDQIAMLIAPNSSSALTYYIDDLMGPERAAAPPVATDQLLDNHDGTRAIKYKRNRTGGSFRVDTLNPYKVTGNMSNNVFRYSRSTQQYDGLYMGPV
;
A
#
# COMPACT_ATOMS: atom_id res chain seq x y z
N MET A 1 -8.28 2.67 -68.26
CA MET A 1 -8.69 1.30 -67.85
C MET A 1 -7.43 0.58 -67.39
N HIS A 2 -7.22 0.45 -66.07
CA HIS A 2 -7.32 -0.83 -65.33
C HIS A 2 -6.21 -1.83 -65.79
N ASN A 3 -5.15 -2.15 -65.04
CA ASN A 3 -5.10 -2.62 -63.64
C ASN A 3 -3.67 -2.55 -63.06
N PHE A 4 -3.54 -2.09 -61.80
CA PHE A 4 -2.35 -2.34 -60.97
C PHE A 4 -2.67 -3.41 -59.94
N THR A 5 -2.04 -4.58 -60.06
CA THR A 5 -2.12 -5.67 -59.08
C THR A 5 -1.24 -5.33 -57.88
N LYS A 6 -1.84 -5.01 -56.72
CA LYS A 6 -1.12 -4.90 -55.45
C LYS A 6 -1.11 -6.26 -54.76
N ALA A 7 0.06 -6.89 -54.69
CA ALA A 7 0.29 -8.02 -53.80
C ALA A 7 0.45 -7.50 -52.36
N LEU A 8 -0.44 -7.92 -51.46
CA LEU A 8 -0.39 -7.62 -50.04
C LEU A 8 0.29 -8.81 -49.34
N LEU A 9 1.55 -8.67 -48.92
CA LEU A 9 2.17 -9.58 -47.95
C LEU A 9 1.88 -9.05 -46.55
N ALA A 10 0.99 -9.73 -45.83
CA ALA A 10 0.80 -9.50 -44.40
C ALA A 10 1.91 -10.23 -43.63
N ALA A 11 2.91 -9.48 -43.15
CA ALA A 11 3.83 -9.97 -42.14
C ALA A 11 3.17 -9.84 -40.76
N GLY A 12 2.69 -10.96 -40.22
CA GLY A 12 2.21 -11.02 -38.83
C GLY A 12 3.38 -10.83 -37.87
N LEU A 13 3.39 -9.69 -37.18
CA LEU A 13 4.31 -9.45 -36.07
C LEU A 13 3.81 -10.22 -34.85
N VAL A 14 4.40 -11.39 -34.60
CA VAL A 14 4.22 -12.12 -33.35
C VAL A 14 4.86 -11.27 -32.25
N PHE A 15 4.03 -10.61 -31.44
CA PHE A 15 4.46 -10.03 -30.17
C PHE A 15 4.80 -11.19 -29.23
N VAL A 16 6.08 -11.58 -29.21
CA VAL A 16 6.62 -12.30 -28.06
C VAL A 16 6.58 -11.29 -26.92
N GLY A 17 5.70 -11.52 -25.95
CA GLY A 17 5.59 -10.71 -24.75
C GLY A 17 6.93 -10.65 -24.05
N SER A 18 7.64 -9.53 -24.23
CA SER A 18 8.74 -9.15 -23.35
C SER A 18 8.13 -8.98 -21.97
N GLN A 19 8.45 -9.89 -21.04
CA GLN A 19 8.32 -9.58 -19.62
C GLN A 19 9.27 -8.42 -19.36
N ALA A 20 8.76 -7.20 -19.45
CA ALA A 20 9.46 -6.03 -18.98
C ALA A 20 9.74 -6.29 -17.50
N ALA A 21 11.02 -6.36 -17.12
CA ALA A 21 11.40 -6.21 -15.73
C ALA A 21 10.72 -4.92 -15.26
N GLN A 22 9.71 -5.04 -14.39
CA GLN A 22 9.15 -3.88 -13.72
C GLN A 22 10.32 -3.21 -13.00
N ALA A 23 10.72 -2.03 -13.48
CA ALA A 23 11.65 -1.20 -12.75
C ALA A 23 11.08 -0.99 -11.34
N GLN A 24 11.94 -1.07 -10.33
CA GLN A 24 11.50 -0.93 -8.95
C GLN A 24 10.90 0.45 -8.73
N GLN A 25 9.82 0.49 -7.96
CA GLN A 25 9.08 1.72 -7.73
C GLN A 25 9.78 2.59 -6.68
N LEU A 26 10.01 3.86 -7.00
CA LEU A 26 10.36 4.86 -6.00
C LEU A 26 9.19 5.05 -5.03
N LEU A 27 9.41 4.73 -3.76
CA LEU A 27 8.43 4.89 -2.68
C LEU A 27 8.54 6.26 -2.03
N ASP A 28 9.74 6.71 -1.69
CA ASP A 28 9.95 8.00 -1.06
C ASP A 28 11.32 8.59 -1.43
N ASN A 29 11.34 9.77 -2.03
CA ASN A 29 12.54 10.61 -2.20
C ASN A 29 12.52 11.85 -1.29
N PHE A 30 11.51 11.98 -0.44
CA PHE A 30 11.30 13.11 0.44
C PHE A 30 10.97 14.45 -0.23
N GLU A 31 11.02 14.56 -1.56
CA GLU A 31 10.48 15.71 -2.32
C GLU A 31 9.12 15.44 -2.97
N ASN A 32 9.13 14.91 -4.19
CA ASN A 32 7.97 14.88 -5.10
C ASN A 32 7.28 13.52 -5.16
N THR A 33 7.94 12.48 -4.66
CA THR A 33 7.41 11.13 -4.56
C THR A 33 7.35 10.76 -3.09
N ARG A 34 6.13 10.68 -2.55
CA ARG A 34 5.85 10.37 -1.14
C ARG A 34 4.74 9.32 -1.08
N LEU A 35 5.05 8.07 -1.42
CA LEU A 35 4.07 6.96 -1.45
C LEU A 35 3.92 6.25 -0.10
N VAL A 36 4.86 6.49 0.82
CA VAL A 36 4.84 5.98 2.19
C VAL A 36 4.88 7.11 3.21
N ASN A 37 4.41 6.81 4.41
CA ASN A 37 4.45 7.64 5.61
C ASN A 37 5.21 6.92 6.73
N TYR A 38 5.61 7.67 7.76
CA TYR A 38 6.36 7.18 8.92
C TYR A 38 5.63 7.53 10.23
N PRO A 39 4.48 6.90 10.55
CA PRO A 39 3.53 7.40 11.54
C PRO A 39 3.93 7.19 13.00
N THR A 40 4.77 6.21 13.30
CA THR A 40 5.12 5.81 14.68
C THR A 40 6.62 5.51 14.82
N PRO A 41 7.50 6.49 14.57
CA PRO A 41 8.94 6.27 14.74
C PRO A 41 9.26 6.04 16.23
N GLN A 42 10.08 5.03 16.53
CA GLN A 42 10.68 4.88 17.86
C GLN A 42 11.95 5.74 17.91
N GLY A 43 11.78 7.00 18.26
CA GLY A 43 12.77 8.06 18.11
C GLY A 43 12.13 9.30 17.49
N THR A 44 12.91 10.12 16.80
CA THR A 44 12.40 11.30 16.09
C THR A 44 12.68 11.17 14.60
N PHE A 45 11.64 11.32 13.78
CA PHE A 45 11.76 11.33 12.32
C PHE A 45 11.28 12.66 11.74
N THR A 46 12.10 13.29 10.90
CA THR A 46 11.78 14.58 10.25
C THR A 46 12.33 14.60 8.83
N VAL A 47 11.78 15.46 7.97
CA VAL A 47 12.37 15.77 6.66
C VAL A 47 13.25 17.00 6.82
N VAL A 48 14.49 16.93 6.33
CA VAL A 48 15.48 18.01 6.45
C VAL A 48 16.12 18.30 5.09
N ALA A 49 16.83 19.42 4.96
CA ALA A 49 17.70 19.66 3.82
C ALA A 49 18.81 18.60 3.78
N ASN A 50 19.17 18.13 2.58
CA ASN A 50 20.19 17.09 2.42
C ASN A 50 21.54 17.57 3.02
N PRO A 51 22.03 16.93 4.11
CA PRO A 51 23.18 17.42 4.88
C PRO A 51 24.52 17.16 4.19
N GLY A 52 24.53 16.57 3.00
CA GLY A 52 25.76 16.26 2.28
C GLY A 52 25.53 15.96 0.81
N SER A 53 24.83 16.87 0.12
CA SER A 53 24.60 16.80 -1.33
C SER A 53 25.88 16.42 -2.09
N SER A 54 25.75 15.45 -2.98
CA SER A 54 26.86 14.89 -3.76
C SER A 54 26.36 14.30 -5.08
N THR A 55 27.26 13.76 -5.90
CA THR A 55 26.87 13.01 -7.11
C THR A 55 26.14 11.71 -6.77
N ALA A 56 26.40 11.13 -5.59
CA ALA A 56 25.69 9.93 -5.12
C ALA A 56 24.27 10.26 -4.62
N ASN A 57 24.09 11.44 -4.02
CA ASN A 57 22.77 11.95 -3.69
C ASN A 57 22.64 13.46 -3.87
N SER A 58 22.03 13.87 -4.98
CA SER A 58 21.78 15.27 -5.33
C SER A 58 20.39 15.78 -4.92
N SER A 59 19.61 14.98 -4.20
CA SER A 59 18.31 15.37 -3.65
C SER A 59 18.43 16.62 -2.78
N ALA A 60 17.39 17.46 -2.80
CA ALA A 60 17.35 18.70 -2.03
C ALA A 60 17.06 18.43 -0.55
N SER A 61 16.31 17.36 -0.27
CA SER A 61 15.87 16.95 1.07
C SER A 61 16.11 15.46 1.29
N CYS A 62 16.02 15.04 2.54
CA CYS A 62 16.04 13.62 2.90
C CYS A 62 15.32 13.40 4.23
N GLY A 63 14.99 12.15 4.54
CA GLY A 63 14.54 11.75 5.87
C GLY A 63 15.70 11.78 6.87
N SER A 64 15.47 12.30 8.06
CA SER A 64 16.39 12.30 9.20
C SER A 64 15.74 11.57 10.38
N TYR A 65 16.38 10.48 10.81
CA TYR A 65 15.94 9.65 11.92
C TYR A 65 16.95 9.68 13.06
N VAL A 66 16.56 10.27 14.19
CA VAL A 66 17.26 10.15 15.47
C VAL A 66 16.68 8.93 16.18
N ARG A 67 17.45 7.83 16.23
CA ARG A 67 17.01 6.55 16.80
C ARG A 67 16.85 6.64 18.32
N ASP A 68 15.84 5.98 18.86
CA ASP A 68 15.69 5.81 20.31
C ASP A 68 16.75 4.84 20.86
N GLY A 69 17.76 5.37 21.56
CA GLY A 69 18.81 4.57 22.21
C GLY A 69 18.32 3.75 23.41
N GLY A 70 17.14 4.03 23.94
CA GLY A 70 16.51 3.25 25.02
C GLY A 70 15.91 1.93 24.55
N GLN A 71 15.74 1.74 23.23
CA GLN A 71 15.15 0.55 22.64
C GLN A 71 16.20 -0.21 21.81
N PRO A 72 16.58 -1.45 22.19
CA PRO A 72 17.59 -2.22 21.45
C PRO A 72 17.17 -2.57 20.02
N TYR A 73 15.86 -2.53 19.74
CA TYR A 73 15.24 -2.84 18.46
C TYR A 73 14.31 -1.72 17.99
N ALA A 74 14.71 -0.45 18.21
CA ALA A 74 13.97 0.70 17.72
C ALA A 74 13.64 0.59 16.22
N THR A 75 12.39 0.84 15.87
CA THR A 75 11.84 0.75 14.51
C THR A 75 11.50 2.10 13.92
N LEU A 76 11.74 2.22 12.61
CA LEU A 76 11.19 3.24 11.75
C LEU A 76 10.31 2.54 10.70
N ASN A 77 8.99 2.61 10.86
CA ASN A 77 8.06 1.89 9.99
C ASN A 77 7.65 2.76 8.81
N ALA A 78 7.94 2.31 7.58
CA ALA A 78 7.40 2.88 6.35
C ALA A 78 6.08 2.18 6.00
N VAL A 79 4.99 2.94 5.91
CA VAL A 79 3.63 2.43 5.67
C VAL A 79 3.09 3.10 4.42
N LEU A 80 2.51 2.34 3.49
CA LEU A 80 1.90 2.93 2.29
C LEU A 80 0.81 3.94 2.64
N ASN A 81 0.72 4.99 1.85
CA ASN A 81 -0.32 6.01 2.00
C ASN A 81 -1.68 5.42 1.64
N SER A 82 -2.70 5.66 2.47
CA SER A 82 -4.05 5.08 2.36
C SER A 82 -4.09 3.55 2.57
N ASN A 83 -5.25 2.91 2.38
CA ASN A 83 -5.43 1.46 2.60
C ASN A 83 -4.83 0.58 1.47
N TYR A 84 -3.70 0.99 0.88
CA TYR A 84 -3.00 0.19 -0.12
C TYR A 84 -2.13 -0.88 0.54
N LYS A 85 -1.85 -1.92 -0.23
CA LYS A 85 -0.84 -2.94 0.07
C LYS A 85 0.27 -2.88 -0.99
N PHE A 86 1.41 -3.49 -0.69
CA PHE A 86 2.39 -3.79 -1.72
C PHE A 86 1.85 -4.87 -2.66
N ALA A 87 2.31 -4.86 -3.90
CA ALA A 87 2.18 -5.99 -4.82
C ALA A 87 2.90 -7.21 -4.24
N SER A 88 2.71 -8.38 -4.85
CA SER A 88 3.36 -9.60 -4.39
C SER A 88 4.87 -9.40 -4.22
N VAL A 89 5.37 -9.64 -3.01
CA VAL A 89 6.80 -9.48 -2.68
C VAL A 89 7.62 -10.75 -2.92
N ALA A 90 7.05 -11.76 -3.59
CA ALA A 90 7.71 -13.05 -3.82
C ALA A 90 9.04 -12.92 -4.59
N ASP A 91 9.12 -11.99 -5.54
CA ASP A 91 10.34 -11.71 -6.32
C ASP A 91 11.50 -11.18 -5.45
N TYR A 92 11.19 -10.50 -4.35
CA TYR A 92 12.20 -10.01 -3.40
C TYR A 92 12.77 -11.16 -2.58
N VAL A 93 11.94 -12.15 -2.23
CA VAL A 93 12.37 -13.40 -1.55
C VAL A 93 13.18 -14.28 -2.50
N ALA A 94 12.75 -14.42 -3.76
CA ALA A 94 13.49 -15.14 -4.79
C ALA A 94 14.80 -14.43 -5.18
N GLY A 95 14.96 -13.15 -4.81
CA GLY A 95 16.13 -12.34 -5.09
C GLY A 95 16.25 -11.84 -6.52
N THR A 96 15.18 -11.97 -7.31
CA THR A 96 15.07 -11.36 -8.66
C THR A 96 14.81 -9.85 -8.58
N LYS A 97 14.29 -9.38 -7.44
CA LYS A 97 14.21 -7.95 -7.07
C LYS A 97 14.94 -7.68 -5.75
N ARG A 98 15.37 -6.43 -5.57
CA ARG A 98 16.08 -5.89 -4.39
C ARG A 98 15.41 -4.64 -3.81
N ILE A 99 15.20 -4.55 -2.51
CA ILE A 99 14.90 -3.23 -1.93
C ILE A 99 16.20 -2.42 -1.95
N THR A 100 16.15 -1.15 -2.30
CA THR A 100 17.31 -0.25 -2.21
C THR A 100 16.95 1.06 -1.54
N MET A 101 17.95 1.72 -0.93
CA MET A 101 17.77 2.99 -0.25
C MET A 101 19.11 3.72 -0.21
N LYS A 102 19.10 5.03 -0.46
CA LYS A 102 20.25 5.88 -0.17
C LYS A 102 20.36 6.12 1.32
N PHE A 103 21.56 5.98 1.86
CA PHE A 103 21.82 6.07 3.28
C PHE A 103 23.06 6.92 3.56
N ARG A 104 23.01 7.68 4.65
CA ARG A 104 24.16 8.42 5.18
C ARG A 104 24.05 8.48 6.70
N SER A 105 25.16 8.26 7.41
CA SER A 105 25.20 8.46 8.86
C SER A 105 26.62 8.67 9.38
N MET A 106 26.75 9.11 10.63
CA MET A 106 28.04 9.15 11.35
C MET A 106 28.40 7.80 12.00
N ALA A 107 27.58 6.76 11.83
CA ALA A 107 27.86 5.46 12.40
C ALA A 107 29.09 4.80 11.72
N PRO A 108 29.80 3.90 12.42
CA PRO A 108 30.93 3.18 11.83
C PRO A 108 30.51 2.34 10.62
N VAL A 109 31.41 2.21 9.65
CA VAL A 109 31.32 1.19 8.59
C VAL A 109 31.05 -0.18 9.23
N GLY A 110 30.20 -0.99 8.59
CA GLY A 110 29.75 -2.25 9.19
C GLY A 110 28.44 -2.13 9.98
N THR A 111 27.86 -0.94 10.10
CA THR A 111 26.53 -0.76 10.70
C THR A 111 25.49 -1.52 9.87
N SER A 112 24.74 -2.40 10.54
CA SER A 112 23.68 -3.23 9.94
C SER A 112 22.35 -2.48 9.88
N ILE A 113 21.65 -2.61 8.75
CA ILE A 113 20.27 -2.18 8.56
C ILE A 113 19.46 -3.41 8.17
N GLN A 114 18.36 -3.63 8.88
CA GLN A 114 17.43 -4.73 8.64
C GLN A 114 16.04 -4.17 8.28
N LEU A 115 15.44 -4.72 7.24
CA LEU A 115 14.03 -4.52 6.92
C LEU A 115 13.26 -5.80 7.17
N VAL A 116 12.05 -5.65 7.71
CA VAL A 116 11.07 -6.74 7.86
C VAL A 116 9.81 -6.32 7.11
N LEU A 117 9.40 -7.13 6.15
CA LEU A 117 8.14 -6.94 5.46
C LEU A 117 7.02 -7.48 6.35
N GLN A 118 5.99 -6.68 6.60
CA GLN A 118 4.96 -7.01 7.58
C GLN A 118 3.53 -6.78 7.06
N ASN A 119 2.62 -7.60 7.56
CA ASN A 119 1.21 -7.25 7.66
C ASN A 119 1.01 -6.43 8.95
N ARG A 120 0.75 -5.13 8.78
CA ARG A 120 0.63 -4.14 9.86
C ARG A 120 -0.48 -4.49 10.84
N ALA A 121 -1.65 -4.92 10.36
CA ALA A 121 -2.78 -5.25 11.22
C ALA A 121 -2.44 -6.37 12.23
N LYS A 122 -1.62 -7.35 11.81
CA LYS A 122 -1.06 -8.38 12.69
C LYS A 122 0.11 -7.87 13.54
N ALA A 123 0.92 -6.95 13.02
CA ALA A 123 2.09 -6.41 13.73
C ALA A 123 1.77 -5.40 14.86
N ILE A 124 0.53 -4.91 14.95
CA ILE A 124 0.09 -3.94 15.98
C ILE A 124 -0.84 -4.53 17.04
N VAL A 125 -1.11 -5.84 16.99
CA VAL A 125 -1.99 -6.45 18.00
C VAL A 125 -1.38 -6.35 19.39
N THR A 126 -2.23 -6.29 20.41
CA THR A 126 -1.80 -6.20 21.81
C THR A 126 -2.34 -7.40 22.59
N PRO A 127 -1.49 -8.19 23.27
CA PRO A 127 -0.02 -8.07 23.30
C PRO A 127 0.62 -8.47 21.97
N TYR A 128 1.63 -7.71 21.53
CA TYR A 128 2.43 -8.08 20.36
C TYR A 128 3.39 -9.20 20.75
N VAL A 129 3.44 -10.26 19.93
CA VAL A 129 4.37 -11.38 20.10
C VAL A 129 5.17 -11.56 18.82
N TYR A 130 6.47 -11.30 18.87
CA TYR A 130 7.35 -11.57 17.73
C TYR A 130 7.34 -13.07 17.38
N PRO A 131 7.28 -13.46 16.08
CA PRO A 131 7.35 -12.64 14.86
C PRO A 131 5.99 -12.38 14.20
N GLN A 132 4.91 -12.20 14.96
CA GLN A 132 3.56 -12.01 14.40
C GLN A 132 3.51 -10.86 13.37
N GLY A 133 2.84 -11.10 12.26
CA GLY A 133 2.79 -10.17 11.14
C GLY A 133 4.03 -10.14 10.24
N ASN A 134 5.16 -10.75 10.62
CA ASN A 134 6.37 -10.78 9.78
C ASN A 134 6.21 -11.78 8.63
N PHE A 135 6.63 -11.38 7.44
CA PHE A 135 6.61 -12.22 6.25
C PHE A 135 7.98 -12.83 5.95
N SER A 136 8.04 -14.16 5.91
CA SER A 136 9.10 -15.02 5.35
C SER A 136 10.53 -14.89 5.90
N GLY A 137 10.94 -13.76 6.45
CA GLY A 137 12.29 -13.52 6.94
C GLY A 137 12.63 -12.03 7.04
N VAL A 138 13.89 -11.70 6.75
CA VAL A 138 14.44 -10.35 6.88
C VAL A 138 15.24 -9.97 5.64
N PHE A 139 15.43 -8.67 5.42
CA PHE A 139 16.25 -8.12 4.35
C PHE A 139 17.36 -7.28 4.97
N ASN A 140 18.62 -7.65 4.76
CA ASN A 140 19.75 -7.01 5.43
C ASN A 140 20.64 -6.26 4.43
N ALA A 141 21.20 -5.14 4.87
CA ALA A 141 22.29 -4.43 4.23
C ALA A 141 23.28 -3.94 5.29
N THR A 142 24.52 -3.72 4.88
CA THR A 142 25.59 -3.24 5.76
C THR A 142 26.23 -2.02 5.14
N THR A 143 26.41 -0.97 5.92
CA THR A 143 27.09 0.27 5.49
C THR A 143 28.54 0.01 5.12
N THR A 144 29.00 0.70 4.07
CA THR A 144 30.39 0.67 3.60
C THR A 144 31.08 2.01 3.77
N ALA A 145 30.34 3.07 4.11
CA ALA A 145 30.87 4.41 4.29
C ALA A 145 30.40 5.05 5.60
N THR A 146 31.23 5.95 6.13
CA THR A 146 30.86 6.85 7.23
C THR A 146 30.79 8.28 6.69
N ASN A 147 29.76 9.01 7.06
CA ASN A 147 29.50 10.40 6.69
C ASN A 147 29.56 10.69 5.16
N ALA A 148 29.17 9.70 4.36
CA ALA A 148 28.99 9.83 2.92
C ALA A 148 27.68 9.14 2.51
N TRP A 149 27.10 9.59 1.39
CA TRP A 149 25.94 8.90 0.80
C TRP A 149 26.39 7.63 0.10
N GLU A 150 25.69 6.54 0.38
CA GLU A 150 25.82 5.26 -0.32
C GLU A 150 24.43 4.71 -0.67
N THR A 151 24.35 3.81 -1.65
CA THR A 151 23.10 3.06 -1.93
C THR A 151 23.20 1.69 -1.28
N LEU A 152 22.36 1.45 -0.28
CA LEU A 152 22.22 0.14 0.35
C LEU A 152 21.34 -0.74 -0.55
N THR A 153 21.83 -1.94 -0.86
CA THR A 153 21.06 -2.97 -1.57
C THR A 153 20.77 -4.11 -0.61
N PHE A 154 19.50 -4.33 -0.30
CA PHE A 154 19.10 -5.29 0.72
C PHE A 154 19.02 -6.71 0.15
N THR A 155 19.58 -7.66 0.89
CA THR A 155 19.58 -9.09 0.55
C THR A 155 18.67 -9.85 1.50
N TYR A 156 17.79 -10.68 0.93
CA TYR A 156 16.89 -11.54 1.68
C TYR A 156 17.66 -12.64 2.44
N ALA A 157 17.24 -12.90 3.67
CA ALA A 157 17.62 -14.07 4.45
C ALA A 157 16.37 -14.63 5.14
N ALA A 158 16.14 -15.94 5.01
CA ALA A 158 15.07 -16.61 5.72
C ALA A 158 15.28 -16.51 7.23
N ALA A 159 14.19 -16.27 7.97
CA ALA A 159 14.18 -16.21 9.42
C ALA A 159 12.80 -16.63 9.95
N THR A 160 12.67 -16.83 11.27
CA THR A 160 11.38 -17.10 11.90
C THR A 160 10.38 -15.99 11.55
N SER A 161 9.22 -16.38 11.05
CA SER A 161 8.17 -15.48 10.56
C SER A 161 6.78 -16.00 10.96
N ASP A 162 5.74 -15.19 10.73
CA ASP A 162 4.35 -15.59 10.93
C ASP A 162 3.90 -16.44 9.72
N PRO A 163 3.61 -17.74 9.90
CA PRO A 163 3.25 -18.63 8.79
C PRO A 163 1.91 -18.28 8.14
N THR A 164 1.12 -17.38 8.74
CA THR A 164 -0.18 -16.96 8.23
C THR A 164 -0.11 -15.72 7.32
N VAL A 165 1.07 -15.13 7.16
CA VAL A 165 1.28 -13.95 6.30
C VAL A 165 1.80 -14.40 4.94
N THR A 166 1.12 -13.99 3.87
CA THR A 166 1.52 -14.32 2.50
C THR A 166 2.21 -13.15 1.80
N ALA A 167 2.84 -13.41 0.65
CA ALA A 167 3.55 -12.39 -0.14
C ALA A 167 2.66 -11.24 -0.62
N THR A 168 1.34 -11.40 -0.57
CA THR A 168 0.35 -10.38 -0.97
C THR A 168 -0.32 -9.67 0.21
N ASP A 169 0.10 -9.96 1.45
CA ASP A 169 -0.49 -9.38 2.66
C ASP A 169 0.24 -8.16 3.20
N ILE A 170 1.32 -7.74 2.55
CA ILE A 170 2.27 -6.76 3.07
C ILE A 170 1.78 -5.34 2.83
N ASP A 171 1.74 -4.54 3.88
CA ASP A 171 1.38 -3.11 3.85
C ASP A 171 2.34 -2.22 4.68
N GLN A 172 3.39 -2.82 5.25
CA GLN A 172 4.40 -2.12 6.05
C GLN A 172 5.81 -2.70 5.83
N ILE A 173 6.80 -1.81 5.84
CA ILE A 173 8.23 -2.14 5.97
C ILE A 173 8.68 -1.64 7.34
N ALA A 174 9.02 -2.53 8.26
CA ALA A 174 9.67 -2.17 9.51
C ALA A 174 11.18 -2.11 9.30
N MET A 175 11.79 -0.95 9.53
CA MET A 175 13.24 -0.75 9.43
C MET A 175 13.87 -0.69 10.81
N LEU A 176 14.90 -1.50 11.02
CA LEU A 176 15.77 -1.47 12.20
C LEU A 176 17.17 -1.06 11.75
N ILE A 177 17.68 0.03 12.30
CA ILE A 177 19.05 0.50 12.06
C ILE A 177 19.86 0.19 13.32
N ALA A 178 21.04 -0.42 13.14
CA ALA A 178 21.87 -0.92 14.24
C ALA A 178 21.06 -1.73 15.28
N PRO A 179 20.29 -2.77 14.86
CA PRO A 179 19.54 -3.59 15.80
C PRO A 179 20.46 -4.25 16.84
N ASN A 180 19.91 -4.59 18.01
CA ASN A 180 20.67 -5.09 19.15
C ASN A 180 21.74 -4.09 19.67
N SER A 181 21.42 -2.79 19.65
CA SER A 181 22.28 -1.73 20.18
C SER A 181 21.48 -0.62 20.86
N SER A 182 22.14 0.15 21.72
CA SER A 182 21.61 1.38 22.33
C SER A 182 22.00 2.65 21.55
N SER A 183 22.31 2.53 20.26
CA SER A 183 22.69 3.68 19.44
C SER A 183 21.57 4.74 19.39
N ALA A 184 21.94 5.99 19.70
CA ALA A 184 21.08 7.16 19.59
C ALA A 184 21.55 8.12 18.47
N LEU A 185 22.28 7.59 17.48
CA LEU A 185 22.79 8.37 16.35
C LEU A 185 21.66 8.85 15.42
N THR A 186 22.01 9.84 14.59
CA THR A 186 21.18 10.31 13.47
C THR A 186 21.54 9.58 12.18
N TYR A 187 20.51 9.10 11.49
CA TYR A 187 20.61 8.40 10.22
C TYR A 187 19.78 9.15 9.18
N TYR A 188 20.36 9.33 7.99
CA TYR A 188 19.69 9.96 6.87
C TYR A 188 19.33 8.92 5.82
N ILE A 189 18.08 8.95 5.37
CA ILE A 189 17.53 8.03 4.37
C ILE A 189 16.95 8.81 3.21
N ASP A 190 17.10 8.30 2.00
CA ASP A 190 16.55 8.88 0.79
C ASP A 190 16.35 7.80 -0.29
N ASP A 191 15.58 8.11 -1.33
CA ASP A 191 15.28 7.23 -2.46
C ASP A 191 14.99 5.77 -2.05
N LEU A 192 14.00 5.57 -1.18
CA LEU A 192 13.54 4.23 -0.82
C LEU A 192 12.85 3.60 -2.04
N MET A 193 13.42 2.53 -2.58
CA MET A 193 12.95 1.84 -3.78
C MET A 193 12.41 0.45 -3.46
N GLY A 194 11.17 0.19 -3.89
CA GLY A 194 10.46 -1.07 -3.71
C GLY A 194 10.03 -1.35 -2.25
N PRO A 195 9.13 -2.32 -2.02
CA PRO A 195 8.36 -3.04 -3.01
C PRO A 195 7.36 -2.17 -3.78
N GLU A 196 6.92 -2.63 -4.93
CA GLU A 196 5.91 -1.91 -5.71
C GLU A 196 4.56 -1.90 -4.97
N ARG A 197 3.82 -0.79 -5.07
CA ARG A 197 2.45 -0.69 -4.59
C ARG A 197 1.54 -1.53 -5.48
N ALA A 198 0.62 -2.29 -4.88
CA ALA A 198 -0.41 -2.99 -5.64
C ALA A 198 -1.28 -1.99 -6.44
N ALA A 199 -1.90 -2.47 -7.51
CA ALA A 199 -2.95 -1.71 -8.17
C ALA A 199 -4.04 -1.34 -7.15
N ALA A 200 -4.64 -0.16 -7.31
CA ALA A 200 -5.77 0.24 -6.48
C ALA A 200 -6.86 -0.85 -6.56
N PRO A 201 -7.52 -1.18 -5.44
CA PRO A 201 -8.72 -2.02 -5.51
C PRO A 201 -9.68 -1.41 -6.54
N PRO A 202 -10.32 -2.21 -7.40
CA PRO A 202 -11.32 -1.67 -8.30
C PRO A 202 -12.38 -0.94 -7.48
N VAL A 203 -12.62 0.33 -7.80
CA VAL A 203 -13.77 1.06 -7.25
C VAL A 203 -15.00 0.35 -7.79
N ALA A 204 -15.85 -0.18 -6.91
CA ALA A 204 -17.12 -0.77 -7.33
C ALA A 204 -17.98 0.35 -7.94
N THR A 205 -18.00 0.46 -9.26
CA THR A 205 -18.78 1.48 -9.98
C THR A 205 -20.27 1.15 -10.00
N ASP A 206 -20.63 -0.13 -9.79
CA ASP A 206 -22.01 -0.61 -9.75
C ASP A 206 -22.31 -1.29 -8.40
N GLN A 207 -22.48 -0.51 -7.34
CA GLN A 207 -22.89 -1.04 -6.05
C GLN A 207 -24.42 -1.22 -6.00
N LEU A 208 -24.89 -2.44 -5.73
CA LEU A 208 -26.28 -2.70 -5.37
C LEU A 208 -26.59 -2.05 -4.02
N LEU A 209 -27.38 -0.97 -4.03
CA LEU A 209 -27.68 -0.17 -2.82
C LEU A 209 -28.82 -0.73 -1.98
N ASP A 210 -29.83 -1.32 -2.60
CA ASP A 210 -30.92 -2.01 -1.91
C ASP A 210 -31.56 -3.01 -2.87
N ASN A 211 -31.83 -4.23 -2.40
CA ASN A 211 -32.57 -5.23 -3.16
C ASN A 211 -33.88 -5.64 -2.47
N HIS A 212 -34.20 -5.05 -1.32
CA HIS A 212 -35.36 -5.38 -0.48
C HIS A 212 -35.43 -6.83 0.02
N ASP A 213 -34.37 -7.62 -0.21
CA ASP A 213 -34.25 -9.04 0.15
C ASP A 213 -32.97 -9.30 0.94
N GLY A 214 -32.67 -8.40 1.89
CA GLY A 214 -31.55 -8.55 2.82
C GLY A 214 -30.28 -7.77 2.48
N THR A 215 -30.19 -7.13 1.31
CA THR A 215 -29.12 -6.18 0.98
C THR A 215 -29.66 -4.74 1.08
N ARG A 216 -29.09 -3.91 1.96
CA ARG A 216 -29.44 -2.49 2.10
C ARG A 216 -28.25 -1.66 2.61
N ALA A 217 -27.65 -0.88 1.70
CA ALA A 217 -26.54 0.04 1.94
C ALA A 217 -26.97 1.53 2.00
N ILE A 218 -28.28 1.80 2.01
CA ILE A 218 -28.85 3.14 2.14
C ILE A 218 -29.95 3.19 3.22
N LYS A 219 -30.17 4.36 3.80
CA LYS A 219 -31.28 4.63 4.74
C LYS A 219 -32.33 5.53 4.10
N TYR A 220 -33.60 5.10 4.11
CA TYR A 220 -34.74 5.95 3.76
C TYR A 220 -35.11 6.89 4.91
N LYS A 221 -35.17 8.19 4.63
CA LYS A 221 -35.36 9.25 5.63
C LYS A 221 -36.85 9.62 5.70
N ARG A 222 -37.57 8.95 6.61
CA ARG A 222 -39.02 9.14 6.81
C ARG A 222 -39.39 10.58 7.14
N ASN A 223 -38.60 11.26 7.96
CA ASN A 223 -38.83 12.65 8.38
C ASN A 223 -38.63 13.70 7.27
N ARG A 224 -38.05 13.32 6.13
CA ARG A 224 -37.85 14.22 4.98
C ARG A 224 -38.71 13.84 3.78
N THR A 225 -39.27 12.63 3.80
CA THR A 225 -40.11 12.10 2.73
C THR A 225 -41.52 12.64 2.90
N GLY A 226 -42.09 13.24 1.85
CA GLY A 226 -43.43 13.86 1.95
C GLY A 226 -44.57 12.83 2.01
N GLY A 227 -44.40 11.70 1.33
CA GLY A 227 -45.29 10.55 1.35
C GLY A 227 -44.98 9.53 2.46
N SER A 228 -45.75 8.44 2.49
CA SER A 228 -45.46 7.29 3.35
C SER A 228 -44.81 6.16 2.57
N PHE A 229 -44.00 5.34 3.25
CA PHE A 229 -43.37 4.19 2.61
C PHE A 229 -43.24 2.98 3.51
N ARG A 230 -43.14 1.80 2.88
CA ARG A 230 -42.76 0.54 3.48
C ARG A 230 -41.61 -0.07 2.69
N VAL A 231 -40.50 -0.34 3.36
CA VAL A 231 -39.25 -0.73 2.70
C VAL A 231 -39.23 -2.22 2.34
N ASP A 232 -40.02 -3.04 3.05
CA ASP A 232 -40.03 -4.50 2.90
C ASP A 232 -41.47 -4.98 2.71
N THR A 233 -42.11 -4.57 1.61
CA THR A 233 -43.48 -5.00 1.26
C THR A 233 -43.40 -6.28 0.44
N LEU A 234 -44.20 -7.32 0.73
CA LEU A 234 -44.24 -8.52 -0.12
C LEU A 234 -44.46 -8.13 -1.59
N ASN A 235 -43.64 -8.68 -2.49
CA ASN A 235 -43.73 -8.38 -3.91
C ASN A 235 -45.10 -8.85 -4.45
N PRO A 236 -45.98 -7.92 -4.88
CA PRO A 236 -47.32 -8.28 -5.32
C PRO A 236 -47.32 -8.96 -6.70
N TYR A 237 -46.23 -8.89 -7.46
CA TYR A 237 -46.14 -9.45 -8.80
C TYR A 237 -44.72 -9.91 -9.13
N LYS A 238 -44.40 -11.15 -8.74
CA LYS A 238 -43.11 -11.78 -9.08
C LYS A 238 -43.10 -12.26 -10.52
N VAL A 239 -42.14 -11.77 -11.29
CA VAL A 239 -41.91 -12.14 -12.69
C VAL A 239 -40.42 -12.30 -12.96
N THR A 240 -40.03 -12.85 -14.11
CA THR A 240 -38.61 -13.03 -14.47
C THR A 240 -37.79 -11.74 -14.42
N GLY A 241 -38.40 -10.59 -14.70
CA GLY A 241 -37.75 -9.28 -14.59
C GLY A 241 -37.59 -8.74 -13.16
N ASN A 242 -38.34 -9.29 -12.19
CA ASN A 242 -38.21 -8.97 -10.78
C ASN A 242 -38.75 -10.13 -9.92
N MET A 243 -37.85 -11.03 -9.52
CA MET A 243 -38.17 -12.19 -8.69
C MET A 243 -38.02 -11.91 -7.18
N SER A 244 -37.84 -10.66 -6.76
CA SER A 244 -37.61 -10.32 -5.36
C SER A 244 -38.76 -10.77 -4.45
N ASN A 245 -38.46 -11.20 -3.22
CA ASN A 245 -39.46 -11.54 -2.23
C ASN A 245 -40.21 -10.30 -1.75
N ASN A 246 -39.48 -9.21 -1.52
CA ASN A 246 -40.06 -7.93 -1.15
C ASN A 246 -39.70 -6.81 -2.14
N VAL A 247 -40.46 -5.72 -2.04
CA VAL A 247 -40.30 -4.50 -2.83
C VAL A 247 -40.49 -3.29 -1.93
N PHE A 248 -39.92 -2.16 -2.34
CA PHE A 248 -40.29 -0.87 -1.80
C PHE A 248 -41.71 -0.49 -2.22
N ARG A 249 -42.53 -0.07 -1.27
CA ARG A 249 -43.82 0.56 -1.55
C ARG A 249 -43.80 2.01 -1.12
N TYR A 250 -44.04 2.89 -2.07
CA TYR A 250 -44.28 4.31 -1.84
C TYR A 250 -45.76 4.64 -1.97
N SER A 251 -46.31 5.39 -1.04
CA SER A 251 -47.64 5.97 -1.15
C SER A 251 -47.50 7.48 -1.10
N ARG A 252 -47.81 8.14 -2.21
CA ARG A 252 -47.70 9.59 -2.36
C ARG A 252 -48.61 10.30 -1.35
N SER A 253 -48.17 11.46 -0.90
CA SER A 253 -49.00 12.43 -0.20
C SER A 253 -49.99 13.12 -1.15
N THR A 254 -50.86 13.96 -0.58
CA THR A 254 -51.78 14.83 -1.32
C THR A 254 -51.11 16.11 -1.85
N GLN A 255 -49.82 16.30 -1.60
CA GLN A 255 -49.06 17.46 -2.08
C GLN A 255 -48.84 17.38 -3.59
N GLN A 256 -48.76 18.55 -4.23
CA GLN A 256 -48.47 18.64 -5.67
C GLN A 256 -47.13 18.00 -6.03
N TYR A 257 -46.13 18.16 -5.15
CA TYR A 257 -44.81 17.55 -5.27
C TYR A 257 -44.54 16.67 -4.06
N ASP A 258 -43.90 15.53 -4.29
CA ASP A 258 -43.50 14.62 -3.22
C ASP A 258 -42.12 14.04 -3.51
N GLY A 259 -41.30 13.95 -2.47
CA GLY A 259 -39.91 13.51 -2.56
C GLY A 259 -39.66 12.30 -1.69
N LEU A 260 -38.96 11.31 -2.24
CA LEU A 260 -38.39 10.19 -1.49
C LEU A 260 -36.93 10.51 -1.16
N TYR A 261 -36.61 10.59 0.12
CA TYR A 261 -35.25 10.91 0.56
C TYR A 261 -34.53 9.67 1.05
N MET A 262 -33.37 9.41 0.48
CA MET A 262 -32.45 8.36 0.89
C MET A 262 -31.03 8.92 1.02
N GLY A 263 -30.18 8.23 1.78
CA GLY A 263 -28.78 8.60 1.94
C GLY A 263 -27.95 7.46 2.49
N PRO A 264 -26.63 7.64 2.63
CA PRO A 264 -25.75 6.63 3.21
C PRO A 264 -26.21 6.26 4.62
N VAL A 265 -25.86 5.04 5.00
CA VAL A 265 -26.11 4.45 6.32
C VAL A 265 -25.43 5.27 7.41
#